data_AF-T1CJP1-F1
#
_entry.id   AF-T1CJP1-F1
#
_cell.length_a   1.000
_cell.length_b   1.000
_cell.length_c   1.000
_cell.angle_alpha   90.00
_cell.angle_beta   90.00
_cell.angle_gamma   90.00
#
_symmetry.space_group_name_H-M   'P 1'
#
loop_
_entity.id
_entity.type
_entity.pdbx_description
1 polymer ?
#
loop_
_entity_poly.entity_id
_entity_poly.type
_entity_poly.pdbx_seq_one_letter_code
_entity_poly.pdbx_strand_id
1 'polypeptide(L)'
;AEHPRVSARELAYIRSDDAGGPARAPVRVRWRKLLRHRQTWAFVVGKFLTDPVWWFLLFWLPKYLHHRFGLDLMALGPPLVVVYVMADGGSVAGGWLAGWMMRRGWSLNAARKGAMLVCALAVTPVVLTPLVHHLWPAVGLIGLAAAAHQGWSAN
;
A
#
# COMPACT_ATOMS: atom_id res chain seq x y z
N ALA A 1 26.20 19.76 -0.53
CA ALA A 1 26.91 19.59 0.75
C ALA A 1 26.80 20.85 1.63
N GLU A 2 25.76 21.66 1.45
CA GLU A 2 25.67 23.01 2.03
C GLU A 2 24.67 23.11 3.19
N HIS A 3 24.06 21.98 3.58
CA HIS A 3 23.04 21.99 4.62
C HIS A 3 23.68 21.86 6.02
N PRO A 4 23.50 22.83 6.93
CA PRO A 4 24.26 22.92 8.20
C PRO A 4 23.99 21.79 9.21
N ARG A 5 22.97 20.94 8.97
CA ARG A 5 22.65 19.78 9.84
C ARG A 5 23.25 18.45 9.36
N VAL A 6 23.92 18.41 8.21
CA VAL A 6 24.44 17.14 7.69
C VAL A 6 25.73 16.79 8.43
N SER A 7 25.71 15.68 9.15
CA SER A 7 26.89 15.18 9.86
C SER A 7 27.94 14.64 8.88
N ALA A 8 29.21 14.61 9.29
CA ALA A 8 30.28 14.04 8.45
C ALA A 8 30.02 12.56 8.06
N ARG A 9 29.40 11.80 8.97
CA ARG A 9 29.01 10.40 8.73
C ARG A 9 27.89 10.28 7.70
N GLU A 10 26.88 11.13 7.82
CA GLU A 10 25.77 11.19 6.86
C GLU A 10 26.24 11.66 5.49
N LEU A 11 27.13 12.67 5.44
CA LEU A 11 27.73 13.13 4.18
C LEU A 11 28.57 12.03 3.52
N ALA A 12 29.33 11.26 4.30
CA ALA A 12 30.09 10.12 3.81
C ALA A 12 29.18 9.01 3.29
N TYR A 13 28.04 8.76 3.94
CA TYR A 13 27.03 7.80 3.47
C TYR A 13 26.31 8.28 2.19
N ILE A 14 25.93 9.56 2.11
CA ILE A 14 25.33 10.15 0.90
C ILE A 14 26.29 10.01 -0.29
N ARG A 15 27.59 10.21 -0.04
CA ARG A 15 28.64 10.12 -1.07
C ARG A 15 29.14 8.69 -1.30
N SER A 16 28.73 7.70 -0.51
CA SER A 16 29.21 6.33 -0.70
C SER A 16 28.67 5.68 -1.98
N ASP A 17 27.52 6.14 -2.48
CA ASP A 17 26.97 5.73 -3.77
C ASP A 17 27.64 6.44 -4.96
N ASP A 18 28.33 7.56 -4.70
CA ASP A 18 29.11 8.37 -5.65
C ASP A 18 30.60 7.96 -5.70
N ALA A 19 30.93 6.71 -5.36
CA ALA A 19 32.30 6.19 -5.31
C ALA A 19 33.00 6.17 -6.70
N GLY A 20 33.39 7.35 -7.21
CA GLY A 20 34.44 7.60 -8.20
C GLY A 20 34.36 6.92 -9.57
N GLY A 21 33.34 6.09 -9.83
CA GLY A 21 33.13 5.46 -11.12
C GLY A 21 32.62 6.48 -12.15
N PRO A 22 32.93 6.31 -13.45
CA PRO A 22 32.38 7.18 -14.47
C PRO A 22 30.86 7.23 -14.32
N ALA A 23 30.30 8.44 -14.24
CA ALA A 23 28.86 8.65 -14.16
C ALA A 23 28.20 7.78 -15.23
N ARG A 24 27.44 6.74 -14.82
CA ARG A 24 26.79 5.84 -15.76
C ARG A 24 25.90 6.70 -16.63
N ALA A 25 26.28 6.87 -17.90
CA ALA A 25 25.50 7.61 -18.86
C ALA A 25 24.05 7.08 -18.80
N PRO A 26 23.04 7.97 -18.75
CA PRO A 26 21.66 7.55 -18.57
C PRO A 26 21.29 6.57 -19.68
N VAL A 27 21.14 5.30 -19.31
CA VAL A 27 20.79 4.24 -20.25
C VAL A 27 19.34 4.49 -20.67
N ARG A 28 19.13 4.94 -21.91
CA ARG A 28 17.79 5.08 -22.48
C ARG A 28 17.20 3.70 -22.68
N VAL A 29 16.39 3.23 -21.72
CA VAL A 29 15.67 1.96 -21.83
C VAL A 29 14.44 2.16 -22.70
N ARG A 30 14.37 1.44 -23.83
CA ARG A 30 13.16 1.42 -24.67
C ARG A 30 12.03 0.73 -23.91
N TRP A 31 10.87 1.37 -23.76
CA TRP A 31 9.70 0.83 -23.05
C TRP A 31 9.30 -0.58 -23.48
N ARG A 32 9.38 -0.89 -24.79
CA ARG A 32 9.09 -2.24 -25.32
C ARG A 32 9.99 -3.34 -24.73
N LYS A 33 11.18 -3.01 -24.23
CA LYS A 33 12.07 -3.96 -23.57
C LYS A 33 11.50 -4.42 -22.22
N LEU A 34 10.76 -3.55 -21.52
CA LEU A 34 10.11 -3.88 -20.25
C LEU A 34 9.07 -4.99 -20.42
N LEU A 35 8.31 -4.96 -21.52
CA LEU A 35 7.30 -5.97 -21.83
C LEU A 35 7.88 -7.40 -22.03
N ARG A 36 9.20 -7.54 -22.18
CA ARG A 36 9.86 -8.87 -22.26
C ARG A 36 10.14 -9.47 -20.88
N HIS A 37 10.03 -8.68 -19.80
CA HIS A 37 10.26 -9.15 -18.45
C HIS A 37 8.97 -9.70 -17.84
N ARG A 38 9.03 -10.95 -17.34
CA ARG A 38 7.91 -11.59 -16.62
C ARG A 38 7.42 -10.79 -15.42
N GLN A 39 8.32 -10.04 -14.79
CA GLN A 39 8.05 -9.17 -13.64
C GLN A 39 7.09 -8.03 -14.02
N THR A 40 7.21 -7.49 -15.24
CA THR A 40 6.32 -6.43 -15.73
C THR A 40 4.89 -6.96 -15.85
N TRP A 41 4.72 -8.16 -16.41
CA TRP A 41 3.40 -8.78 -16.51
C TRP A 41 2.83 -9.18 -15.16
N ALA A 42 3.65 -9.69 -14.23
CA ALA A 42 3.21 -9.97 -12.86
C ALA A 42 2.67 -8.71 -12.17
N PHE A 43 3.35 -7.57 -12.35
CA PHE A 43 2.89 -6.29 -11.82
C PHE A 43 1.62 -5.78 -12.51
N VAL A 44 1.57 -5.83 -13.84
CA VAL A 44 0.38 -5.41 -14.63
C VAL A 44 -0.85 -6.20 -14.22
N VAL A 45 -0.75 -7.54 -14.18
CA VAL A 45 -1.86 -8.41 -13.78
C VAL A 45 -2.25 -8.16 -12.33
N GLY A 46 -1.25 -8.04 -11.43
CA GLY A 46 -1.50 -7.73 -10.03
C GLY A 46 -2.32 -6.45 -9.86
N LYS A 47 -1.86 -5.34 -10.44
CA LYS A 47 -2.56 -4.05 -10.37
C LYS A 47 -3.91 -4.07 -11.07
N PHE A 48 -4.01 -4.73 -12.23
CA PHE A 48 -5.28 -4.85 -12.93
C PHE A 48 -6.36 -5.53 -12.07
N LEU A 49 -5.98 -6.55 -11.29
CA LEU A 49 -6.91 -7.25 -10.40
C LEU A 49 -7.21 -6.47 -9.11
N THR A 50 -6.26 -5.70 -8.58
CA THR A 50 -6.41 -5.05 -7.28
C THR A 50 -6.88 -3.60 -7.35
N ASP A 51 -6.44 -2.82 -8.34
CA ASP A 51 -6.73 -1.38 -8.41
C ASP A 51 -8.24 -1.06 -8.54
N PRO A 52 -9.06 -1.83 -9.30
CA PRO A 52 -10.49 -1.59 -9.35
C PRO A 52 -11.19 -1.69 -7.98
N VAL A 53 -10.68 -2.53 -7.08
CA VAL A 53 -11.22 -2.67 -5.71
C VAL A 53 -11.03 -1.37 -4.92
N TRP A 54 -9.87 -0.73 -5.04
CA TRP A 54 -9.62 0.55 -4.40
C TRP A 54 -10.55 1.64 -4.91
N TRP A 55 -10.69 1.75 -6.23
CA TRP A 55 -11.61 2.71 -6.84
C TRP A 55 -13.07 2.43 -6.48
N PHE A 56 -13.46 1.16 -6.41
CA PHE A 56 -14.79 0.77 -5.93
C PHE A 56 -15.01 1.30 -4.51
N LEU A 57 -14.10 1.02 -3.57
CA LEU A 57 -14.23 1.53 -2.19
C LEU A 57 -14.29 3.06 -2.17
N LEU A 58 -13.42 3.77 -2.88
CA LEU A 58 -13.40 5.24 -2.89
C LEU A 58 -14.74 5.84 -3.33
N PHE A 59 -15.32 5.35 -4.42
CA PHE A 59 -16.52 5.95 -5.00
C PHE A 59 -17.81 5.40 -4.38
N TRP A 60 -17.83 4.14 -3.96
CA TRP A 60 -19.02 3.49 -3.45
C TRP A 60 -19.17 3.55 -1.94
N LEU A 61 -18.09 3.72 -1.18
CA LEU A 61 -18.17 3.74 0.28
C LEU A 61 -19.11 4.83 0.83
N PRO A 62 -19.05 6.10 0.39
CA PRO A 62 -19.97 7.12 0.90
C PRO A 62 -21.43 6.77 0.59
N LYS A 63 -21.69 6.29 -0.63
CA LYS A 63 -23.02 5.87 -1.08
C LYS A 63 -23.53 4.65 -0.29
N TYR A 64 -22.66 3.67 -0.05
CA TYR A 64 -22.99 2.48 0.75
C TYR A 64 -23.38 2.88 2.18
N LEU A 65 -22.58 3.72 2.84
CA LEU A 65 -22.85 4.15 4.20
C LEU A 65 -24.14 4.97 4.30
N HIS A 66 -24.39 5.87 3.34
CA HIS A 66 -25.64 6.62 3.24
C HIS A 66 -26.85 5.68 3.08
N HIS A 67 -26.81 4.79 2.10
CA HIS A 67 -27.94 3.90 1.79
C HIS A 67 -28.20 2.86 2.89
N ARG A 68 -27.15 2.35 3.54
CA ARG A 68 -27.27 1.29 4.55
C ARG A 68 -27.62 1.81 5.94
N PHE A 69 -27.07 2.97 6.33
CA PHE A 69 -27.17 3.50 7.69
C PHE A 69 -27.91 4.83 7.78
N GLY A 70 -28.42 5.36 6.67
CA GLY A 70 -29.20 6.60 6.63
C GLY A 70 -28.40 7.86 7.00
N LEU A 71 -27.07 7.81 6.87
CA LEU A 71 -26.20 8.94 7.23
C LEU A 71 -26.41 10.11 6.29
N ASP A 72 -26.65 11.30 6.82
CA ASP A 72 -26.62 12.53 6.03
C ASP A 72 -25.17 12.88 5.60
N LEU A 73 -25.03 13.90 4.74
CA LEU A 73 -23.74 14.26 4.17
C LEU A 73 -22.71 14.69 5.24
N MET A 74 -23.16 15.24 6.36
CA MET A 74 -22.29 15.70 7.45
C MET A 74 -21.84 14.52 8.33
N ALA A 75 -22.73 13.56 8.58
CA ALA A 75 -22.46 12.36 9.35
C ALA A 75 -21.58 11.33 8.63
N LEU A 76 -21.38 11.47 7.30
CA LEU A 76 -20.46 10.64 6.53
C LEU A 76 -18.97 10.93 6.82
N GLY A 77 -18.64 12.13 7.30
CA GLY A 77 -17.25 12.55 7.51
C GLY A 77 -16.46 11.62 8.45
N PRO A 78 -16.89 11.41 9.70
CA PRO A 78 -16.14 10.61 10.66
C PRO A 78 -15.89 9.15 10.23
N PRO A 79 -16.89 8.40 9.73
CA PRO A 79 -16.67 7.04 9.20
C PRO A 79 -15.63 6.99 8.08
N LEU A 80 -15.68 7.93 7.12
CA LEU A 80 -14.73 7.99 6.02
C LEU A 80 -13.32 8.28 6.51
N VAL A 81 -13.16 9.26 7.42
CA VAL A 81 -11.86 9.59 8.03
C VAL A 81 -11.26 8.36 8.71
N VAL A 82 -12.06 7.60 9.48
CA VAL A 82 -11.59 6.37 10.12
C VAL A 82 -11.11 5.35 9.09
N VAL A 83 -11.85 5.11 8.00
CA VAL A 83 -11.42 4.20 6.94
C VAL A 83 -10.10 4.66 6.30
N TYR A 84 -9.95 5.94 6.01
CA TYR A 84 -8.71 6.46 5.40
C TYR A 84 -7.51 6.42 6.35
N VAL A 85 -7.70 6.74 7.63
CA VAL A 85 -6.64 6.61 8.64
C VAL A 85 -6.22 5.14 8.80
N MET A 86 -7.18 4.21 8.78
CA MET A 86 -6.85 2.79 8.75
C MET A 86 -6.08 2.42 7.47
N ALA A 87 -6.46 2.98 6.31
CA ALA A 87 -5.76 2.80 5.05
C ALA A 87 -4.30 3.25 5.12
N ASP A 88 -4.05 4.45 5.66
CA ASP A 88 -2.71 5.00 5.87
C ASP A 88 -1.89 4.12 6.84
N GLY A 89 -2.50 3.72 7.95
CA GLY A 89 -1.90 2.78 8.89
C GLY A 89 -1.52 1.45 8.24
N GLY A 90 -2.38 0.92 7.38
CA GLY A 90 -2.13 -0.27 6.58
C GLY A 90 -0.96 -0.14 5.61
N SER A 91 -0.82 1.01 4.96
CA SER A 91 0.32 1.33 4.08
C SER A 91 1.66 1.23 4.82
N VAL A 92 1.73 1.89 5.98
CA VAL A 92 2.94 1.88 6.83
C VAL A 92 3.20 0.48 7.39
N ALA A 93 2.16 -0.17 7.91
CA ALA A 93 2.27 -1.51 8.50
C ALA A 93 2.69 -2.55 7.46
N GLY A 94 2.19 -2.48 6.23
CA GLY A 94 2.53 -3.39 5.15
C GLY A 94 4.01 -3.32 4.78
N GLY A 95 4.55 -2.11 4.60
CA GLY A 95 5.99 -1.94 4.34
C GLY A 95 6.85 -2.34 5.54
N TRP A 96 6.41 -2.00 6.76
CA TRP A 96 7.11 -2.38 7.98
C TRP A 96 7.16 -3.89 8.19
N LEU A 97 6.08 -4.61 7.85
CA LEU A 97 5.99 -6.06 7.93
C LEU A 97 7.03 -6.74 7.05
N ALA A 98 7.15 -6.35 5.78
CA ALA A 98 8.21 -6.89 4.90
C ALA A 98 9.60 -6.53 5.45
N GLY A 99 9.79 -5.30 5.94
CA GLY A 99 11.01 -4.87 6.63
C GLY A 99 11.38 -5.78 7.81
N TRP A 100 10.40 -6.12 8.64
CA TRP A 100 10.56 -7.00 9.78
C TRP A 100 10.90 -8.44 9.36
N MET A 101 10.28 -8.96 8.30
CA MET A 101 10.62 -10.29 7.76
C MET A 101 12.06 -10.34 7.23
N MET A 102 12.50 -9.28 6.52
CA MET A 102 13.88 -9.17 6.05
C MET A 102 14.89 -9.12 7.20
N ARG A 103 14.60 -8.39 8.28
CA ARG A 103 15.42 -8.40 9.51
C ARG A 103 15.51 -9.77 10.18
N ARG A 104 14.54 -10.66 9.91
CA ARG A 104 14.53 -12.05 10.37
C ARG A 104 15.21 -13.02 9.39
N GLY A 105 15.92 -12.52 8.38
CA GLY A 105 16.70 -13.32 7.44
C GLY A 105 15.93 -13.79 6.21
N TRP A 106 14.69 -13.34 6.00
CA TRP A 106 13.96 -13.65 4.76
C TRP A 106 14.58 -12.90 3.58
N SER A 107 14.64 -13.55 2.41
CA SER A 107 14.98 -12.84 1.17
C SER A 107 13.97 -11.73 0.88
N LEU A 108 14.41 -10.66 0.20
CA LEU A 108 13.55 -9.53 -0.19
C LEU A 108 12.25 -9.99 -0.89
N ASN A 109 12.38 -10.94 -1.81
CA ASN A 109 11.25 -11.47 -2.57
C ASN A 109 10.27 -12.28 -1.69
N ALA A 110 10.79 -13.09 -0.75
CA ALA A 110 9.95 -13.85 0.16
C ALA A 110 9.25 -12.95 1.18
N ALA A 111 9.95 -11.93 1.70
CA ALA A 111 9.40 -10.97 2.63
C ALA A 111 8.25 -10.16 2.02
N ARG A 112 8.44 -9.60 0.82
CA ARG A 112 7.38 -8.84 0.12
C ARG A 112 6.17 -9.70 -0.20
N LYS A 113 6.37 -10.88 -0.79
CA LYS A 113 5.25 -11.80 -1.07
C LYS A 113 4.55 -12.30 0.20
N GLY A 114 5.29 -12.48 1.29
CA GLY A 114 4.71 -12.82 2.60
C GLY A 114 3.82 -11.70 3.14
N ALA A 115 4.30 -10.45 3.09
CA ALA A 115 3.49 -9.29 3.47
C ALA A 115 2.24 -9.15 2.59
N MET A 116 2.38 -9.32 1.27
CA MET A 116 1.26 -9.35 0.32
C MET A 116 0.25 -10.46 0.66
N LEU A 117 0.70 -11.66 1.04
CA LEU A 117 -0.19 -12.75 1.46
C LEU A 117 -0.98 -12.39 2.72
N VAL A 118 -0.32 -11.79 3.72
CA VAL A 118 -0.99 -11.31 4.94
C VAL A 118 -2.07 -10.27 4.59
N CYS A 119 -1.76 -9.33 3.71
CA CYS A 119 -2.74 -8.35 3.21
C CYS A 119 -3.91 -9.04 2.48
N ALA A 120 -3.63 -10.00 1.58
CA ALA A 120 -4.68 -10.72 0.86
C ALA A 120 -5.65 -11.45 1.81
N LEU A 121 -5.13 -12.06 2.88
CA LEU A 121 -5.95 -12.70 3.91
C LEU A 121 -6.73 -11.67 4.73
N ALA A 122 -6.12 -10.53 5.07
CA ALA A 122 -6.74 -9.48 5.86
C ALA A 122 -7.91 -8.77 5.15
N VAL A 123 -7.97 -8.78 3.81
CA VAL A 123 -9.13 -8.27 3.05
C VAL A 123 -10.35 -9.17 3.20
N THR A 124 -10.16 -10.50 3.35
CA THR A 124 -11.26 -11.48 3.27
C THR A 124 -12.46 -11.22 4.20
N PRO A 125 -12.32 -10.72 5.45
CA PRO A 125 -13.47 -10.46 6.32
C PRO A 125 -14.44 -9.40 5.78
N VAL A 126 -14.05 -8.60 4.77
CA VAL A 126 -14.94 -7.61 4.14
C VAL A 126 -16.23 -8.23 3.61
N VAL A 127 -16.23 -9.52 3.26
CA VAL A 127 -17.43 -10.26 2.82
C VAL A 127 -18.52 -10.32 3.89
N LEU A 128 -18.18 -10.09 5.16
CA LEU A 128 -19.12 -10.09 6.29
C LEU A 128 -19.86 -8.74 6.41
N THR A 129 -19.41 -7.70 5.71
CA THR A 129 -19.96 -6.33 5.78
C THR A 129 -21.48 -6.28 5.59
N PRO A 130 -22.10 -7.01 4.64
CA PRO A 130 -23.56 -7.00 4.47
C PRO A 130 -24.34 -7.61 5.65
N LEU A 131 -23.71 -8.49 6.42
CA LEU A 131 -24.32 -9.16 7.58
C LEU A 131 -24.32 -8.29 8.83
N VAL A 132 -23.58 -7.18 8.81
CA VAL A 132 -23.48 -6.25 9.93
C VAL A 132 -24.60 -5.20 9.83
N HIS A 133 -25.31 -4.98 10.93
CA HIS A 133 -26.40 -4.00 11.03
C HIS A 133 -25.99 -2.69 11.73
N HIS A 134 -24.81 -2.65 12.34
CA HIS A 134 -24.28 -1.48 13.04
C HIS A 134 -23.19 -0.78 12.22
N LEU A 135 -23.15 0.55 12.30
CA LEU A 135 -22.22 1.38 11.52
C LEU A 135 -20.75 1.04 11.79
N TRP A 136 -20.33 1.08 13.06
CA TRP A 136 -18.91 0.99 13.41
C TRP A 136 -18.25 -0.35 13.08
N PRO A 137 -18.88 -1.52 13.30
CA PRO A 137 -18.28 -2.77 12.85
C PRO A 137 -18.19 -2.86 11.32
N ALA A 138 -19.15 -2.29 10.57
CA ALA A 138 -19.05 -2.22 9.10
C ALA A 138 -17.90 -1.31 8.65
N VAL A 139 -17.74 -0.14 9.30
CA VAL A 139 -16.59 0.76 9.11
C VAL A 139 -15.28 0.05 9.41
N GLY A 140 -15.21 -0.75 10.48
CA GLY A 140 -14.03 -1.54 10.83
C GLY A 140 -13.67 -2.60 9.78
N LEU A 141 -14.66 -3.33 9.24
CA LEU A 141 -14.44 -4.33 8.20
C LEU A 141 -13.96 -3.70 6.87
N ILE A 142 -14.61 -2.61 6.45
CA ILE A 142 -14.23 -1.86 5.25
C ILE A 142 -12.87 -1.19 5.46
N GLY A 143 -12.64 -0.61 6.64
CA GLY A 143 -11.36 0.00 7.02
C GLY A 143 -10.22 -1.01 7.01
N LEU A 144 -10.45 -2.23 7.51
CA LEU A 144 -9.47 -3.32 7.43
C LEU A 144 -9.18 -3.70 5.97
N ALA A 145 -10.21 -3.76 5.11
CA ALA A 145 -10.04 -4.04 3.70
C ALA A 145 -9.22 -2.94 2.99
N ALA A 146 -9.49 -1.67 3.30
CA ALA A 146 -8.73 -0.52 2.79
C ALA A 146 -7.27 -0.53 3.29
N ALA A 147 -7.06 -0.79 4.58
CA ALA A 147 -5.74 -0.96 5.20
C ALA A 147 -4.93 -2.07 4.52
N ALA A 148 -5.56 -3.23 4.32
CA ALA A 148 -4.92 -4.36 3.69
C ALA A 148 -4.60 -4.09 2.21
N HIS A 149 -5.47 -3.39 1.48
CA HIS A 149 -5.20 -2.97 0.10
C HIS A 149 -3.99 -2.03 0.01
N GLN A 150 -3.89 -1.05 0.91
CA GLN A 150 -2.74 -0.15 0.93
C GLN A 150 -1.45 -0.85 1.37
N GLY A 151 -1.54 -1.77 2.34
CA GLY A 151 -0.42 -2.62 2.71
C GLY A 151 0.05 -3.52 1.56
N TRP A 152 -0.86 -4.02 0.73
CA TRP A 152 -0.53 -4.75 -0.50
C TRP A 152 0.22 -3.85 -1.50
N SER A 153 -0.28 -2.63 -1.71
CA SER A 153 0.32 -1.68 -2.65
C SER A 153 1.72 -1.19 -2.23
N ALA A 154 2.05 -1.26 -0.93
CA ALA A 154 3.36 -0.91 -0.40
C ALA A 154 4.47 -1.96 -0.65
N ASN A 155 4.13 -3.15 -1.16
CA ASN A 155 5.03 -4.32 -1.29
C ASN A 155 5.21 -4.81 -2.73
#